data_AF-A0A6F9ZH34-F1
#
_entry.id   AF-A0A6F9ZH34-F1
#
_cell.length_a   1.000
_cell.length_b   1.000
_cell.length_c   1.000
_cell.angle_alpha   90.00
_cell.angle_beta   90.00
_cell.angle_gamma   90.00
#
_symmetry.space_group_name_H-M   'P 1'
#
loop_
_entity.id
_entity.type
_entity.pdbx_description
1 polymer ?
#
loop_
_entity_poly.entity_id
_entity_poly.type
_entity_poly.pdbx_seq_one_letter_code
_entity_poly.pdbx_strand_id
1 'polypeptide(L)' 'MKNTNMRQFRELSDETKAKISMAMKGKSKSFTHKEKISNGLRDYWKTIPKKPTNEKVEE' A
#
# COMPACT_ATOMS: atom_id res chain seq x y z
N MET A 1 -4.04 13.07 -20.88
CA MET A 1 -2.89 12.61 -20.06
C MET A 1 -3.27 11.36 -19.29
N LYS A 2 -2.40 10.32 -19.25
CA LYS A 2 -2.53 9.26 -18.24
C LYS A 2 -2.02 9.82 -16.92
N ASN A 3 -2.82 9.78 -15.85
CA ASN A 3 -2.39 10.20 -14.52
C ASN A 3 -1.31 9.24 -14.00
N THR A 4 -0.04 9.55 -14.25
CA THR A 4 1.14 8.78 -13.81
C THR A 4 1.36 8.81 -12.30
N ASN A 5 0.60 9.64 -11.57
CA ASN A 5 0.69 9.78 -10.11
C ASN A 5 -0.02 8.67 -9.32
N MET A 6 -0.75 7.77 -9.98
CA MET A 6 -1.47 6.68 -9.31
C MET A 6 -0.62 5.41 -9.26
N ARG A 7 -0.73 4.65 -8.16
CA ARG A 7 -0.07 3.35 -8.02
C ARG A 7 -0.57 2.38 -9.10
N GLN A 8 0.37 1.79 -9.81
CA GLN A 8 0.10 0.72 -10.78
C GLN A 8 -0.07 -0.65 -10.12
N PHE A 9 0.74 -0.92 -9.08
CA PHE A 9 0.70 -2.16 -8.31
C PHE A 9 0.67 -1.89 -6.80
N ARG A 10 0.22 -2.88 -6.04
CA ARG A 10 0.11 -2.80 -4.58
C ARG A 10 1.48 -2.80 -3.89
N GLU A 11 2.42 -3.55 -4.44
CA GLU A 11 3.75 -3.74 -3.88
C GLU A 11 4.62 -2.49 -4.03
N LEU A 12 5.39 -2.17 -2.99
CA LEU A 12 6.38 -1.09 -2.96
C LEU A 12 7.79 -1.64 -2.79
N SER A 13 8.79 -0.88 -3.23
CA SER A 13 10.19 -1.16 -2.90
C SER A 13 10.43 -1.00 -1.39
N ASP A 14 11.40 -1.73 -0.87
CA ASP A 14 11.71 -1.73 0.56
C ASP A 14 12.24 -0.38 1.05
N GLU A 15 13.01 0.31 0.21
CA GLU A 15 13.44 1.69 0.47
C GLU A 15 12.22 2.62 0.69
N THR A 16 11.19 2.49 -0.14
CA THR A 16 9.97 3.31 -0.02
C THR A 16 9.20 2.98 1.25
N LYS A 17 9.10 1.69 1.60
CA LYS A 17 8.46 1.25 2.86
C LYS A 17 9.22 1.83 4.07
N ALA A 18 10.55 1.82 4.03
CA ALA A 18 11.39 2.39 5.08
C ALA A 18 11.17 3.90 5.24
N LYS A 19 11.16 4.66 4.13
CA LYS A 19 10.87 6.11 4.14
C LYS A 19 9.50 6.42 4.75
N ILE A 20 8.46 5.66 4.37
CA ILE A 20 7.11 5.82 4.94
C ILE A 20 7.12 5.52 6.45
N SER A 21 7.76 4.42 6.87
CA SER A 21 7.86 4.04 8.28
C SER A 21 8.53 5.14 9.11
N MET A 22 9.66 5.66 8.64
CA MET A 22 10.36 6.78 9.29
C MET A 22 9.48 8.02 9.38
N ALA A 23 8.78 8.40 8.30
CA ALA A 23 7.92 9.59 8.28
C ALA A 23 6.68 9.48 9.19
N MET A 24 6.26 8.25 9.52
CA MET A 24 5.11 7.96 10.39
C MET A 24 5.50 7.73 11.85
N LYS A 25 6.79 7.55 12.15
CA LYS A 25 7.28 7.34 13.52
C LYS A 25 6.85 8.51 14.42
N GLY A 26 6.33 8.19 15.61
CA GLY A 26 5.87 9.17 16.61
C GLY A 26 4.48 9.78 16.33
N LYS A 27 3.85 9.51 15.18
CA LYS A 27 2.51 10.02 14.86
C LYS A 27 1.44 9.03 15.33
N SER A 28 0.99 9.18 16.57
CA SER A 28 -0.12 8.39 17.11
C SER A 28 -1.46 8.82 16.48
N LYS A 29 -2.41 7.89 16.45
CA LYS A 29 -3.77 8.11 15.96
C LYS A 29 -4.73 7.48 16.96
N SER A 30 -5.91 8.08 17.13
CA SER A 30 -6.96 7.46 17.94
C SER A 30 -7.41 6.13 17.34
N PHE A 31 -8.02 5.27 18.15
CA PHE A 31 -8.52 3.97 17.72
C PHE A 31 -9.50 4.09 16.54
N THR A 32 -10.52 4.95 16.69
CA THR A 32 -11.54 5.21 15.65
C THR A 32 -10.93 5.74 14.35
N HIS A 33 -9.86 6.55 14.44
CA HIS A 33 -9.15 7.02 13.24
C HIS A 33 -8.39 5.90 12.53
N LYS A 34 -7.73 5.00 13.28
CA LYS A 34 -7.06 3.82 12.70
C LYS A 34 -8.04 2.91 11.98
N GLU A 35 -9.22 2.69 12.56
CA GLU A 35 -10.27 1.87 11.96
C GLU A 35 -10.77 2.45 10.63
N LYS A 36 -11.11 3.74 10.59
CA LYS A 36 -11.52 4.42 9.35
C LYS A 36 -10.46 4.35 8.26
N ILE A 37 -9.19 4.56 8.62
CA ILE A 37 -8.07 4.42 7.68
C ILE A 37 -7.97 2.98 7.17
N SER A 38 -8.07 1.99 8.05
CA SER A 38 -8.01 0.57 7.68
C SER A 38 -9.11 0.20 6.68
N ASN A 39 -10.35 0.60 6.96
CA ASN A 39 -11.49 0.34 6.09
C ASN A 39 -11.31 1.02 4.72
N GLY A 40 -10.93 2.30 4.69
CA GLY A 40 -10.65 3.00 3.44
C GLY A 40 -9.51 2.37 2.62
N LEU A 41 -8.45 1.89 3.29
CA LEU A 41 -7.35 1.18 2.61
C LEU A 41 -7.81 -0.17 2.03
N ARG A 42 -8.67 -0.91 2.73
CA ARG A 42 -9.21 -2.19 2.21
C ARG A 42 -9.98 -1.96 0.91
N ASP A 43 -10.81 -0.93 0.85
CA ASP A 43 -11.58 -0.62 -0.35
C ASP A 43 -10.68 -0.08 -1.48
N TYR A 44 -9.74 0.80 -1.15
CA TYR A 44 -8.75 1.28 -2.13
C TYR A 44 -7.95 0.14 -2.76
N TRP A 45 -7.46 -0.82 -1.95
CA TRP A 45 -6.66 -1.93 -2.47
C TRP A 45 -7.45 -2.92 -3.34
N LYS A 46 -8.79 -2.93 -3.31
CA LYS A 46 -9.59 -3.70 -4.28
C LYS A 46 -9.44 -3.17 -5.71
N THR A 47 -9.10 -1.89 -5.87
CA THR A 47 -8.97 -1.23 -7.17
C THR A 47 -7.58 -1.37 -7.80
N ILE A 48 -6.58 -1.84 -7.03
CA ILE A 48 -5.18 -1.90 -7.47
C ILE A 48 -4.71 -3.35 -7.54
N PRO A 49 -4.23 -3.82 -8.71
CA PRO A 49 -3.78 -5.20 -8.86
C PRO A 49 -2.47 -5.46 -8.11
N LYS A 50 -2.24 -6.73 -7.76
CA LYS A 50 -0.92 -7.21 -7.33
C LYS A 50 0.02 -7.32 -8.53
N LYS A 51 1.31 -7.15 -8.28
CA LYS A 51 2.34 -7.38 -9.28
C LYS A 51 2.35 -8.88 -9.67
N PRO A 52 2.37 -9.22 -10.97
CA PRO A 52 2.50 -10.61 -11.38
C PRO A 52 3.86 -11.14 -10.90
N THR A 53 3.85 -12.17 -10.07
CA THR A 53 5.04 -12.92 -9.65
C THR A 53 5.40 -13.89 -10.77
N ASN A 54 6.59 -13.76 -11.36
CA ASN A 54 7.11 -14.70 -12.36
C ASN A 54 7.66 -15.99 -11.71
N GLU A 55 7.07 -16.41 -10.59
CA GLU A 55 7.37 -17.69 -9.99
C GLU A 55 6.46 -18.70 -10.68
N LYS A 56 7.03 -19.44 -11.62
CA LYS A 56 6.45 -20.72 -12.04
C LYS A 56 6.26 -21.52 -10.77
N VAL A 57 5.01 -21.70 -10.34
CA VAL A 57 4.67 -22.67 -9.32
C VAL A 57 4.89 -24.02 -9.99
N GLU A 58 6.08 -24.59 -9.84
CA GLU A 58 6.32 -25.99 -10.14
C GLU A 58 5.53 -26.81 -9.10
N GLU A 59 4.64 -27.66 -9.61
CA GLU A 59 3.75 -28.58 -8.90
C GLU A 59 4.51 -29.75 -8.27
#